data_AF-A0A9X9F4F9-F1
#
_entry.id   AF-A0A9X9F4F9-F1
#
_cell.length_a   1.000
_cell.length_b   1.000
_cell.length_c   1.000
_cell.angle_alpha   90.00
_cell.angle_beta   90.00
_cell.angle_gamma   90.00
#
_symmetry.space_group_name_H-M   'P 1'
#
loop_
_entity.id
_entity.type
_entity.pdbx_description
1 polymer ?
#
loop_
_entity_poly.entity_id
_entity_poly.type
_entity_poly.pdbx_seq_one_letter_code
_entity_poly.pdbx_strand_id
1 'polypeptide(L)' 'MNVRITNIQKQLHNYGIDGLLITKKENRQYATNFTGSAGVVLIAAHKAIFITDFRYVDQAKTEIKAAEIIM' A
#
# COMPACT_ATOMS: atom_id res chain seq x y z
N MET A 1 14.87 -1.85 1.97
CA MET A 1 13.90 -0.91 2.58
C MET A 1 13.06 -0.31 1.47
N ASN A 2 11.74 -0.51 1.42
CA ASN A 2 10.91 0.02 0.33
C ASN A 2 10.49 1.46 0.67
N VAL A 3 11.20 2.44 0.11
CA VAL A 3 11.14 3.87 0.52
C VAL A 3 9.87 4.58 0.04
N ARG A 4 9.08 3.96 -0.84
CA ARG A 4 7.97 4.62 -1.55
C ARG A 4 6.81 5.00 -0.64
N ILE A 5 6.33 4.09 0.21
CA ILE A 5 5.27 4.40 1.18
C ILE A 5 5.69 5.53 2.12
N THR A 6 6.93 5.50 2.63
CA THR A 6 7.45 6.56 3.51
C THR A 6 7.51 7.92 2.79
N ASN A 7 7.88 7.94 1.50
CA ASN A 7 7.86 9.17 0.72
C ASN A 7 6.44 9.69 0.49
N ILE A 8 5.48 8.80 0.23
CA ILE A 8 4.06 9.17 0.12
C ILE A 8 3.58 9.78 1.44
N GLN A 9 3.86 9.15 2.59
CA GLN A 9 3.48 9.66 3.91
C GLN A 9 4.03 11.07 4.18
N LYS A 10 5.29 11.34 3.81
CA LYS A 10 5.86 12.70 3.92
C LYS A 10 5.09 13.72 3.07
N GLN A 11 4.66 13.33 1.86
CA GLN A 11 3.86 14.21 1.02
C GLN A 11 2.47 14.43 1.62
N LEU A 12 1.81 13.39 2.15
CA LEU A 12 0.51 13.53 2.81
C LEU A 12 0.56 14.59 3.93
N HIS A 13 1.62 14.56 4.76
CA HIS A 13 1.85 15.58 5.78
C HIS A 13 1.96 16.99 5.20
N ASN A 14 2.73 17.18 4.12
CA ASN A 14 2.90 18.48 3.48
C ASN A 14 1.60 19.05 2.90
N TYR A 15 0.65 18.18 2.53
CA TYR A 15 -0.65 18.57 2.00
C TYR A 15 -1.77 18.60 3.05
N GLY A 16 -1.49 18.27 4.32
CA GLY A 16 -2.52 18.17 5.35
C GLY A 16 -3.56 17.08 5.07
N ILE A 17 -3.15 15.98 4.43
CA ILE A 17 -4.01 14.85 4.07
C ILE A 17 -3.83 13.73 5.10
N ASP A 18 -4.92 13.28 5.71
CA ASP A 18 -4.87 12.22 6.74
C ASP A 18 -4.63 10.82 6.16
N GLY A 19 -5.13 10.58 4.94
CA GLY A 19 -5.01 9.29 4.29
C GLY A 19 -5.24 9.32 2.78
N LEU A 20 -4.65 8.35 2.10
CA LEU A 20 -4.74 8.13 0.65
C LEU A 20 -5.13 6.69 0.37
N LEU A 21 -6.25 6.50 -0.33
CA LEU A 21 -6.67 5.21 -0.85
C LEU A 21 -6.24 5.06 -2.32
N ILE A 22 -5.39 4.08 -2.61
CA ILE A 22 -4.89 3.80 -3.96
C ILE A 22 -5.58 2.53 -4.48
N THR A 23 -6.39 2.70 -5.52
CA THR A 23 -7.19 1.62 -6.13
C THR A 23 -6.65 1.16 -7.49
N LYS A 24 -6.01 2.08 -8.23
CA LYS A 24 -5.44 1.81 -9.55
C LYS A 24 -4.23 0.87 -9.45
N LYS A 25 -4.21 -0.20 -10.25
CA LYS A 25 -3.20 -1.27 -10.22
C LYS A 25 -1.77 -0.74 -10.29
N GLU A 26 -1.48 0.15 -11.23
CA GLU A 26 -0.13 0.68 -11.46
C GLU A 26 0.36 1.47 -10.25
N ASN A 27 -0.51 2.29 -9.65
CA ASN A 27 -0.18 3.09 -8.47
C ASN A 27 -0.01 2.21 -7.23
N ARG A 28 -0.83 1.17 -7.08
CA ARG A 28 -0.74 0.20 -5.99
C ARG A 28 0.57 -0.60 -6.09
N GLN A 29 0.91 -1.09 -7.28
CA GLN A 29 2.16 -1.79 -7.54
C GLN A 29 3.35 -0.87 -7.32
N TYR A 30 3.26 0.39 -7.76
CA TYR A 30 4.28 1.39 -7.45
C TYR A 30 4.47 1.53 -5.93
N ALA A 31 3.40 1.75 -5.17
CA ALA A 31 3.50 1.97 -3.72
C ALA A 31 4.02 0.73 -2.96
N THR A 32 3.60 -0.48 -3.34
CA THR A 32 3.74 -1.69 -2.52
C THR A 32 4.70 -2.75 -3.07
N ASN A 33 5.09 -2.64 -4.35
CA ASN A 33 5.70 -3.70 -5.18
C ASN A 33 4.82 -4.94 -5.43
N PHE A 34 3.56 -4.92 -5.00
CA PHE A 34 2.66 -6.05 -5.21
C PHE A 34 2.28 -6.20 -6.69
N THR A 35 2.46 -7.40 -7.24
CA THR A 35 2.27 -7.67 -8.67
C THR A 35 0.92 -8.31 -9.01
N GLY A 36 0.17 -8.79 -8.00
CA GLY A 36 -1.15 -9.37 -8.21
C GLY A 36 -2.19 -8.35 -8.71
N SER A 37 -3.30 -8.86 -9.24
CA SER A 37 -4.28 -8.04 -9.95
C SER A 37 -5.30 -7.36 -9.03
N ALA A 38 -5.66 -7.98 -7.90
CA ALA A 38 -6.70 -7.47 -7.00
C ALA A 38 -6.13 -6.90 -5.69
N GLY A 39 -6.74 -5.82 -5.22
CA GLY A 39 -6.45 -5.21 -3.94
C GLY A 39 -6.38 -3.69 -3.99
N VAL A 40 -6.34 -3.07 -2.82
CA VAL A 40 -6.18 -1.63 -2.62
C VAL A 40 -5.17 -1.38 -1.51
N VAL A 41 -4.54 -0.21 -1.51
CA VAL A 41 -3.68 0.19 -0.39
C VAL A 41 -4.17 1.49 0.21
N LEU A 42 -4.38 1.48 1.52
CA LEU A 42 -4.65 2.66 2.35
C LEU A 42 -3.35 3.09 3.00
N ILE A 43 -2.90 4.32 2.73
CA ILE A 43 -1.71 4.92 3.33
C ILE A 43 -2.16 6.09 4.20
N ALA A 44 -1.88 6.01 5.50
CA ALA A 44 -2.07 7.07 6.48
C ALA A 44 -0.72 7.55 7.02
N ALA A 45 -0.71 8.62 7.81
CA ALA A 45 0.49 9.27 8.33
C ALA A 45 1.54 8.30 8.93
N HIS A 46 1.08 7.29 9.69
CA HIS A 46 1.96 6.35 10.41
C HIS A 46 1.65 4.87 10.11
N LYS A 47 0.75 4.59 9.17
CA LYS A 47 0.31 3.23 8.87
C LYS A 47 0.05 3.05 7.38
N ALA A 48 0.34 1.87 6.86
CA ALA A 48 -0.12 1.46 5.54
C ALA A 48 -0.77 0.08 5.63
N ILE A 49 -1.90 -0.09 4.96
CA ILE A 49 -2.70 -1.32 4.96
C ILE A 49 -2.96 -1.70 3.52
N PHE A 50 -2.62 -2.93 3.16
CA PHE A 50 -2.95 -3.55 1.89
C PHE A 50 -4.13 -4.49 2.09
N ILE A 51 -5.22 -4.26 1.36
CA ILE A 51 -6.45 -5.03 1.42
C ILE A 51 -6.55 -5.84 0.13
N THR A 52 -6.71 -7.15 0.22
CA THR A 52 -6.84 -8.03 -0.95
C THR A 52 -7.72 -9.24 -0.66
N ASP A 53 -8.14 -9.93 -1.70
CA ASP A 53 -8.92 -11.16 -1.55
C ASP A 53 -8.03 -12.38 -1.24
N PHE A 54 -8.67 -13.47 -0.81
CA PHE A 54 -8.02 -14.71 -0.36
C PHE A 54 -7.03 -15.30 -1.37
N ARG A 55 -7.18 -15.05 -2.68
CA ARG A 55 -6.30 -15.62 -3.71
C ARG A 55 -4.89 -15.05 -3.64
N TYR A 56 -4.73 -13.87 -3.06
CA TYR A 56 -3.49 -13.11 -3.09
C TYR A 56 -2.83 -12.91 -1.72
N VAL A 57 -3.42 -13.42 -0.64
CA VAL A 57 -2.91 -13.19 0.73
C VAL A 57 -1.47 -13.67 0.89
N ASP A 58 -1.15 -14.88 0.42
CA ASP A 58 0.20 -15.44 0.56
C ASP A 58 1.24 -14.72 -0.31
N GLN A 59 0.83 -14.33 -1.52
CA GLN A 59 1.65 -13.51 -2.41
C GLN A 59 1.91 -12.12 -1.78
N ALA A 60 0.88 -11.48 -1.25
CA ALA A 60 0.97 -10.18 -0.62
C ALA A 60 1.91 -10.19 0.59
N LYS A 61 1.83 -11.21 1.47
CA LYS A 61 2.76 -11.38 2.60
C LYS A 61 4.22 -11.56 2.15
N THR A 62 4.42 -12.18 1.00
CA THR A 62 5.75 -12.43 0.44
C THR A 62 6.35 -11.16 -0.18
N GLU A 63 5.58 -10.44 -1.00
CA GLU A 63 6.06 -9.30 -1.80
C GLU A 63 6.06 -7.97 -1.01
N ILE A 64 5.08 -7.76 -0.13
CA ILE A 64 4.88 -6.49 0.56
C ILE A 64 5.59 -6.52 1.91
N LYS A 65 6.49 -5.57 2.14
CA LYS A 65 7.23 -5.41 3.41
C LYS A 65 6.90 -4.12 4.16
N ALA A 66 6.16 -3.21 3.53
CA ALA A 66 5.95 -1.85 4.02
C ALA A 66 4.48 -1.53 4.36
N ALA A 67 3.60 -2.53 4.35
CA ALA A 67 2.20 -2.41 4.74
C ALA A 67 1.73 -3.68 5.45
N GLU A 68 0.76 -3.52 6.35
CA GLU A 68 0.02 -4.62 6.96
C GLU A 68 -0.94 -5.23 5.95
N ILE A 69 -1.05 -6.56 5.92
CA ILE A 69 -1.94 -7.27 4.98
C ILE A 69 -3.23 -7.63 5.70
N ILE A 70 -4.36 -7.19 5.15
CA ILE A 70 -5.72 -7.52 5.62
C ILE A 70 -6.49 -8.16 4.46
N MET A 71 -7.31 -9.17 4.80
CA MET A 71 -8.27 -9.80 3.90
C MET A 71 -9.66 -9.22 4.12
#